data_AF-A0A3D1JQL2-F1
#
_entry.id   AF-A0A3D1JQL2-F1
#
_cell.length_a   1.000
_cell.length_b   1.000
_cell.length_c   1.000
_cell.angle_alpha   90.00
_cell.angle_beta   90.00
_cell.angle_gamma   90.00
#
_symmetry.space_group_name_H-M   'P 1'
#
loop_
_entity.id
_entity.type
_entity.pdbx_description
1 polymer ?
#
loop_
_entity_poly.entity_id
_entity_poly.type
_entity_poly.pdbx_seq_one_letter_code
_entity_poly.pdbx_strand_id
1 'polypeptide(L)'
;MSAKLIHGYEVVIGFETHTQLATKSKIFSRASTAFGAEPNTQACAVDLALPGTLPVMNREAVACAIKLGLALGSHIAPRSIFARKNYFYPDLPKGYQISQFEIPVVQGGEVSFYLGDEPKTVRLVRAHLEEDAGKSLHEEFHGMSGIDLNRAGTPLL
;
A
#
# COMPACT_ATOMS: atom_id res chain seq x y z
N MET A 1 10.18 -20.05 -26.02
CA MET A 1 10.76 -19.09 -26.97
C MET A 1 11.87 -18.35 -26.25
N SER A 2 13.01 -18.10 -26.90
CA SER A 2 14.10 -17.29 -26.33
C SER A 2 13.71 -15.81 -26.35
N ALA A 3 14.04 -15.06 -25.31
CA ALA A 3 13.75 -13.62 -25.24
C ALA A 3 14.55 -12.84 -26.31
N LYS A 4 13.97 -11.75 -26.81
CA LYS A 4 14.65 -10.85 -27.77
C LYS A 4 15.82 -10.15 -27.07
N LEU A 5 17.02 -10.32 -27.60
CA LEU A 5 18.21 -9.63 -27.09
C LEU A 5 18.27 -8.19 -27.62
N ILE A 6 18.55 -7.25 -26.72
CA ILE A 6 18.86 -5.85 -27.02
C ILE A 6 20.37 -5.68 -26.82
N HIS A 7 21.11 -5.39 -27.91
CA HIS A 7 22.58 -5.31 -27.90
C HIS A 7 23.29 -6.53 -27.28
N GLY A 8 22.70 -7.74 -27.41
CA GLY A 8 23.26 -8.97 -26.85
C GLY A 8 22.79 -9.32 -25.43
N TYR A 9 21.89 -8.53 -24.83
CA TYR A 9 21.37 -8.75 -23.48
C TYR A 9 19.85 -8.96 -23.44
N GLU A 10 19.37 -9.77 -22.51
CA GLU A 10 17.94 -9.88 -22.18
C GLU A 10 17.55 -8.80 -21.16
N VAL A 11 16.43 -8.11 -21.41
CA VAL A 11 15.90 -7.08 -20.49
C VAL A 11 14.80 -7.68 -19.63
N VAL A 12 14.99 -7.67 -18.31
CA VAL A 12 14.00 -8.16 -17.33
C VAL A 12 13.53 -6.99 -16.47
N ILE A 13 12.21 -6.78 -16.42
CA ILE A 13 11.58 -5.66 -15.70
C ILE A 13 10.59 -6.23 -14.68
N GLY A 14 10.67 -5.75 -13.45
CA GLY A 14 9.70 -6.01 -12.39
C GLY A 14 9.06 -4.70 -11.92
N PHE A 15 7.78 -4.74 -11.57
CA PHE A 15 7.05 -3.61 -11.03
C PHE A 15 6.64 -3.87 -9.59
N GLU A 16 6.76 -2.84 -8.77
CA GLU A 16 6.10 -2.75 -7.47
C GLU A 16 5.15 -1.56 -7.56
N THR A 17 3.89 -1.78 -7.20
CA THR A 17 2.84 -0.76 -7.31
C THR A 17 2.12 -0.70 -5.98
N HIS A 18 1.96 0.50 -5.44
CA HIS A 18 1.10 0.76 -4.29
C HIS A 18 -0.19 1.41 -4.80
N THR A 19 -1.32 0.84 -4.40
CA THR A 19 -2.64 1.32 -4.80
C THR A 19 -3.43 1.78 -3.58
N GLN A 20 -3.82 3.06 -3.57
CA GLN A 20 -4.67 3.58 -2.50
C GLN A 20 -6.09 3.04 -2.64
N LEU A 21 -6.58 2.36 -1.60
CA LEU A 21 -7.93 1.81 -1.61
C LEU A 21 -8.97 2.90 -1.35
N ALA A 22 -10.03 2.92 -2.15
CA ALA A 22 -11.13 3.88 -2.05
C ALA A 22 -12.08 3.56 -0.88
N THR A 23 -11.57 3.51 0.35
CA THR A 23 -12.36 3.36 1.58
C THR A 23 -12.74 4.72 2.16
N LYS A 24 -13.72 4.76 3.06
CA LYS A 24 -14.10 6.00 3.78
C LYS A 24 -13.27 6.30 5.02
N SER A 25 -12.68 5.26 5.61
CA SER A 25 -11.82 5.38 6.79
C SER A 25 -10.49 4.67 6.56
N LYS A 26 -9.51 5.03 7.39
CA LYS A 26 -8.17 4.45 7.40
C LYS A 26 -8.17 2.95 7.71
N ILE A 27 -7.04 2.28 7.48
CA ILE A 27 -6.92 0.82 7.57
C ILE A 27 -6.93 0.32 9.02
N PHE A 28 -6.41 1.10 9.97
CA PHE A 28 -6.32 0.74 11.39
C PHE A 28 -7.02 1.71 12.34
N SER A 29 -7.68 2.75 11.82
CA SER A 29 -8.38 3.75 12.61
C SER A 29 -9.68 4.20 11.94
N ARG A 30 -10.49 4.97 12.67
CA ARG A 30 -11.77 5.51 12.17
C ARG A 30 -11.63 6.87 11.48
N ALA A 31 -10.42 7.41 11.38
CA ALA A 31 -10.22 8.70 10.74
C ALA A 31 -10.48 8.62 9.23
N SER A 32 -10.84 9.76 8.65
CA SER A 32 -11.18 9.93 7.24
C SER A 32 -9.97 9.70 6.33
N THR A 33 -10.24 9.31 5.09
CA THR A 33 -9.28 9.20 3.97
C THR A 33 -9.53 10.25 2.89
N ALA A 34 -10.41 11.23 3.15
CA ALA A 34 -10.80 12.23 2.18
C ALA A 34 -9.64 13.17 1.81
N PHE A 35 -9.40 13.31 0.51
CA PHE A 35 -8.33 14.16 -0.03
C PHE A 35 -8.57 15.66 0.23
N GLY A 36 -7.48 16.42 0.36
CA GLY A 36 -7.50 17.89 0.35
C GLY A 36 -7.91 18.56 1.67
N ALA A 37 -7.89 17.85 2.79
CA ALA A 37 -8.12 18.47 4.09
C ALA A 37 -6.90 19.24 4.61
N GLU A 38 -7.16 20.20 5.50
CA GLU A 38 -6.12 20.97 6.19
C GLU A 38 -5.15 20.04 6.94
N PRO A 39 -3.85 20.40 7.03
CA PRO A 39 -2.83 19.54 7.64
C PRO A 39 -3.21 19.02 9.03
N ASN A 40 -3.00 17.73 9.27
CA ASN A 40 -3.23 17.05 10.55
C ASN A 40 -4.68 17.09 11.09
N THR A 41 -5.70 17.42 10.29
CA THR A 41 -7.12 17.43 10.70
C THR A 41 -7.83 16.08 10.54
N GLN A 42 -7.27 15.17 9.76
CA GLN A 42 -7.74 13.79 9.55
C GLN A 42 -6.81 12.76 10.21
N ALA A 43 -6.11 13.14 11.27
CA ALA A 43 -5.31 12.22 12.08
C ALA A 43 -5.96 12.03 13.46
N CYS A 44 -5.99 10.79 13.95
CA CYS A 44 -6.42 10.47 15.31
C CYS A 44 -5.27 9.90 16.14
N ALA A 45 -5.50 9.61 17.42
CA ALA A 45 -4.47 9.09 18.33
C ALA A 45 -3.72 7.86 17.78
N VAL A 46 -4.41 6.96 17.06
CA VAL A 46 -3.81 5.78 16.41
C VAL A 46 -2.86 6.18 15.28
N ASP A 47 -3.28 7.11 14.43
CA ASP A 47 -2.50 7.57 13.27
C ASP A 47 -1.27 8.36 13.72
N LEU A 48 -1.42 9.15 14.79
CA LEU A 48 -0.36 9.92 15.44
C LEU A 48 0.58 9.05 16.30
N ALA A 49 0.34 7.73 16.39
CA ALA A 49 1.10 6.79 17.20
C ALA A 49 1.21 7.17 18.69
N LEU A 50 0.13 7.74 19.27
CA LEU A 50 0.16 8.09 20.69
C LEU A 50 0.31 6.85 21.57
N PRO A 51 1.00 6.94 22.71
CA PRO A 51 1.19 5.82 23.64
C PRO A 51 -0.14 5.18 24.06
N GLY A 52 -0.20 3.84 24.04
CA GLY A 52 -1.37 3.07 24.47
C GLY A 52 -2.45 2.85 23.39
N THR A 53 -2.24 3.33 22.17
CA THR A 53 -3.18 3.10 21.06
C THR A 53 -3.00 1.72 20.42
N LEU A 54 -4.09 1.17 19.86
CA LEU A 54 -4.12 -0.15 19.24
C LEU A 54 -4.79 -0.08 17.85
N PRO A 55 -4.28 -0.82 16.85
CA PRO A 55 -4.85 -0.84 15.51
C PRO A 55 -6.14 -1.67 15.46
N VAL A 56 -7.15 -1.17 14.73
CA VAL A 56 -8.41 -1.89 14.48
C VAL A 56 -8.65 -1.99 12.97
N MET A 57 -8.61 -3.21 12.44
CA MET A 57 -8.64 -3.46 11.00
C MET A 57 -9.94 -3.00 10.32
N ASN A 58 -9.80 -2.31 9.19
CA ASN A 58 -10.88 -1.91 8.31
C ASN A 58 -11.37 -3.09 7.43
N ARG A 59 -12.65 -3.46 7.60
CA ARG A 59 -13.27 -4.55 6.82
C ARG A 59 -13.38 -4.24 5.32
N GLU A 60 -13.57 -2.97 4.95
CA GLU A 60 -13.70 -2.56 3.55
C GLU A 60 -12.38 -2.70 2.80
N ALA A 61 -11.24 -2.38 3.46
CA ALA A 61 -9.91 -2.59 2.89
C ALA A 61 -9.66 -4.08 2.56
N VAL A 62 -10.06 -5.00 3.45
CA VAL A 62 -9.99 -6.44 3.19
C VAL A 62 -10.88 -6.84 2.00
N ALA A 63 -12.10 -6.30 1.93
CA ALA A 63 -13.00 -6.59 0.82
C ALA A 63 -12.42 -6.11 -0.53
N CYS A 64 -11.77 -4.95 -0.57
CA CYS A 64 -11.07 -4.46 -1.76
C CYS A 64 -9.91 -5.37 -2.18
N ALA A 65 -9.09 -5.83 -1.24
CA ALA A 65 -8.01 -6.78 -1.52
C ALA A 65 -8.53 -8.08 -2.14
N ILE A 66 -9.57 -8.66 -1.56
CA ILE A 66 -10.20 -9.90 -2.05
C ILE A 66 -10.78 -9.68 -3.45
N LYS A 67 -11.48 -8.55 -3.68
CA LYS A 67 -12.02 -8.20 -5.00
C LYS A 67 -10.93 -8.14 -6.07
N LEU A 68 -9.80 -7.47 -5.78
CA LEU A 68 -8.68 -7.42 -6.72
C LEU A 68 -8.13 -8.81 -6.99
N GLY A 69 -7.84 -9.59 -5.94
CA GLY A 69 -7.27 -10.93 -6.13
C GLY A 69 -8.19 -11.84 -6.95
N LEU A 70 -9.50 -11.80 -6.73
CA LEU A 70 -10.46 -12.55 -7.55
C LEU A 70 -10.47 -12.07 -9.01
N ALA A 71 -10.40 -10.76 -9.25
CA ALA A 71 -10.35 -10.19 -10.60
C ALA A 71 -9.08 -10.57 -11.37
N LEU A 72 -7.98 -10.82 -10.66
CA LEU A 72 -6.69 -11.22 -11.24
C LEU A 72 -6.45 -12.74 -11.26
N GLY A 73 -7.48 -13.54 -10.90
CA GLY A 73 -7.35 -15.01 -10.85
C GLY A 73 -6.38 -15.51 -9.77
N SER A 74 -6.11 -14.69 -8.75
CA SER A 74 -5.19 -15.02 -7.67
C SER A 74 -5.80 -16.02 -6.66
N HIS A 75 -4.93 -16.67 -5.89
CA HIS A 75 -5.34 -17.39 -4.69
C HIS A 75 -5.54 -16.41 -3.52
N ILE A 76 -6.74 -16.41 -2.94
CA ILE A 76 -7.04 -15.64 -1.73
C ILE A 76 -6.70 -16.49 -0.51
N ALA A 77 -5.78 -16.02 0.32
CA ALA A 77 -5.37 -16.76 1.50
C ALA A 77 -6.53 -16.85 2.52
N PRO A 78 -6.92 -18.04 3.00
CA PRO A 78 -7.96 -18.17 4.05
C PRO A 78 -7.51 -17.58 5.39
N ARG A 79 -6.19 -17.41 5.57
CA ARG A 79 -5.55 -16.73 6.68
C ARG A 79 -4.39 -15.90 6.14
N SER A 80 -4.32 -14.62 6.50
CA SER A 80 -3.18 -13.73 6.24
C SER A 80 -2.71 -13.10 7.55
N ILE A 81 -1.44 -12.70 7.63
CA ILE A 81 -0.82 -12.19 8.86
C ILE A 81 -0.25 -10.80 8.60
N PHE A 82 -0.64 -9.83 9.44
CA PHE A 82 0.01 -8.52 9.48
C PHE A 82 1.34 -8.61 10.25
N ALA A 83 2.36 -7.96 9.71
CA ALA A 83 3.70 -7.84 10.24
C ALA A 83 4.07 -6.36 10.42
N ARG A 84 5.07 -6.09 11.26
CA ARG A 84 5.62 -4.75 11.46
C ARG A 84 6.90 -4.62 10.65
N LYS A 85 6.90 -3.74 9.65
CA LYS A 85 8.08 -3.35 8.86
C LYS A 85 8.71 -2.12 9.52
N ASN A 86 9.77 -2.34 10.30
CA ASN A 86 10.36 -1.32 11.18
C ASN A 86 11.36 -0.44 10.42
N TYR A 87 11.18 0.88 10.47
CA TYR A 87 12.13 1.88 9.98
C TYR A 87 11.77 3.25 10.56
N PHE A 88 12.76 4.12 10.72
CA PHE A 88 12.54 5.46 11.27
C PHE A 88 12.43 6.48 10.15
N TYR A 89 11.31 7.19 10.08
CA TYR A 89 11.14 8.33 9.21
C TYR A 89 10.08 9.29 9.79
N PRO A 90 10.21 10.63 9.64
CA PRO A 90 9.31 11.58 10.30
C PRO A 90 7.83 11.46 9.95
N ASP A 91 7.48 11.04 8.74
CA ASP A 91 6.10 10.81 8.33
C ASP A 91 5.55 9.41 8.68
N LEU A 92 6.37 8.57 9.34
CA LEU A 92 5.99 7.26 9.86
C LEU A 92 6.01 7.27 11.41
N PRO A 93 4.94 7.76 12.05
CA PRO A 93 4.95 8.10 13.48
C PRO A 93 5.16 6.90 14.41
N LYS A 94 4.84 5.68 13.97
CA LYS A 94 4.98 4.45 14.78
C LYS A 94 6.42 3.92 14.84
N GLY A 95 7.32 4.37 13.97
CA GLY A 95 8.62 3.73 13.74
C GLY A 95 8.52 2.35 13.08
N TYR A 96 7.32 1.96 12.66
CA TYR A 96 7.05 0.80 11.83
C TYR A 96 5.77 1.00 11.03
N GLN A 97 5.72 0.37 9.86
CA GLN A 97 4.53 0.26 9.03
C GLN A 97 3.90 -1.11 9.28
N ILE A 98 2.61 -1.16 9.55
CA ILE A 98 1.86 -2.41 9.57
C ILE A 98 1.55 -2.81 8.11
N SER A 99 2.15 -3.92 7.68
CA SER A 99 2.04 -4.50 6.32
C SER A 99 1.86 -6.01 6.43
N GLN A 100 2.03 -6.79 5.37
CA GLN A 100 2.06 -8.26 5.42
C GLN A 100 3.35 -8.78 4.83
N PHE A 101 3.98 -9.77 5.47
CA PHE A 101 5.24 -10.33 4.99
C PHE A 101 5.07 -11.75 4.44
N GLU A 102 5.07 -12.78 5.29
CA GLU A 102 5.11 -14.17 4.82
C GLU A 102 3.79 -14.65 4.18
N ILE A 103 2.65 -14.24 4.75
CA ILE A 103 1.32 -14.73 4.34
C ILE A 103 0.43 -13.56 3.89
N PRO A 104 0.58 -13.08 2.64
CA PRO A 104 -0.25 -11.99 2.11
C PRO A 104 -1.67 -12.48 1.78
N VAL A 105 -2.61 -11.53 1.74
CA VAL A 105 -4.02 -11.81 1.40
C VAL A 105 -4.23 -12.29 -0.05
N VAL A 106 -3.43 -11.79 -1.00
CA VAL A 106 -3.50 -12.17 -2.42
C VAL A 106 -2.18 -12.78 -2.87
N GLN A 107 -2.23 -13.99 -3.41
CA GLN A 107 -1.07 -14.78 -3.85
C GLN A 107 -1.19 -15.18 -5.31
N GLY A 108 -0.19 -14.86 -6.12
CA GLY A 108 -0.23 -15.13 -7.55
C GLY A 108 -1.26 -14.29 -8.30
N GLY A 109 -1.61 -14.73 -9.51
CA GLY A 109 -2.51 -14.04 -10.43
C GLY A 109 -1.78 -13.50 -11.64
N GLU A 110 -2.51 -12.86 -12.53
CA GLU A 110 -1.96 -12.32 -13.77
C GLU A 110 -2.73 -11.12 -14.28
N VAL A 111 -2.02 -10.28 -15.03
CA VAL A 111 -2.59 -9.13 -15.73
C VAL A 111 -2.31 -9.31 -17.21
N SER A 112 -3.38 -9.38 -18.01
CA SER A 112 -3.29 -9.41 -19.47
C SER A 112 -3.51 -8.02 -20.05
N PHE A 113 -2.71 -7.68 -21.06
CA PHE A 113 -2.80 -6.43 -21.80
C PHE A 113 -2.40 -6.65 -23.26
N TYR A 114 -2.63 -5.65 -24.10
CA TYR A 114 -2.28 -5.70 -25.50
C TYR A 114 -1.04 -4.85 -25.79
N LEU A 115 -0.11 -5.39 -26.55
CA LEU A 115 1.00 -4.66 -27.16
C LEU A 115 0.74 -4.61 -28.68
N GLY A 116 0.08 -3.54 -29.14
CA GLY A 116 -0.55 -3.54 -30.47
C GLY A 116 -1.72 -4.53 -30.49
N ASP A 117 -1.73 -5.46 -31.44
CA ASP A 117 -2.74 -6.54 -31.50
C ASP A 117 -2.29 -7.82 -30.78
N GLU A 118 -1.08 -7.85 -30.21
CA GLU A 118 -0.55 -9.03 -29.52
C GLU A 118 -0.97 -9.05 -28.05
N PRO A 119 -1.71 -10.08 -27.58
CA PRO A 119 -1.96 -10.25 -26.16
C PRO A 119 -0.66 -10.64 -25.43
N LYS A 120 -0.39 -9.95 -24.33
CA LYS A 120 0.70 -10.22 -23.39
C LYS A 120 0.12 -10.43 -22.00
N THR A 121 0.80 -11.22 -21.20
CA THR A 121 0.43 -11.47 -19.80
C THR A 121 1.65 -11.32 -18.92
N VAL A 122 1.48 -10.63 -17.79
CA VAL A 122 2.47 -10.54 -16.72
C VAL A 122 1.92 -11.19 -15.46
N ARG A 123 2.76 -11.95 -14.77
CA ARG A 123 2.39 -12.62 -13.53
C ARG A 123 2.45 -11.64 -12.36
N LEU A 124 1.40 -11.62 -11.55
CA LEU A 124 1.43 -11.01 -10.24
C LEU A 124 2.07 -12.01 -9.26
N VAL A 125 3.07 -11.58 -8.51
CA VAL A 125 3.65 -12.43 -7.46
C VAL A 125 2.73 -12.46 -6.24
N ARG A 126 2.27 -11.28 -5.81
CA ARG A 126 1.43 -11.06 -4.64
C ARG A 126 0.82 -9.66 -4.65
N ALA A 127 -0.27 -9.47 -3.89
CA ALA A 127 -0.72 -8.17 -3.43
C ALA A 127 -1.07 -8.25 -1.94
N HIS A 128 -0.82 -7.20 -1.18
CA HIS A 128 -0.91 -7.28 0.27
C HIS A 128 -1.33 -5.97 0.91
N LEU A 129 -2.07 -6.08 2.01
CA LEU A 129 -2.59 -4.91 2.70
C LEU A 129 -1.50 -4.26 3.55
N GLU A 130 -1.42 -2.94 3.47
CA GLU A 130 -0.58 -2.14 4.36
C GLU A 130 -1.16 -0.75 4.59
N GLU A 131 -0.55 -0.01 5.52
CA GLU A 131 -0.88 1.39 5.77
C GLU A 131 0.10 2.34 5.08
N ASP A 132 -0.39 3.45 4.55
CA ASP A 132 0.45 4.52 4.01
C ASP A 132 1.13 5.32 5.13
N ALA A 133 2.25 5.95 4.78
CA ALA A 133 2.89 6.97 5.59
C ALA A 133 2.21 8.34 5.42
N GLY A 134 2.65 9.33 6.19
CA GLY A 134 2.21 10.72 6.06
C GLY A 134 2.83 11.42 4.84
N LYS A 135 2.93 12.74 4.93
CA LYS A 135 3.57 13.58 3.92
C LYS A 135 4.58 14.50 4.60
N SER A 136 5.79 14.54 4.05
CA SER A 136 6.84 15.50 4.43
C SER A 136 6.86 16.66 3.42
N LEU A 137 6.87 17.89 3.93
CA LEU A 137 6.89 19.14 3.15
C LEU A 137 8.17 19.92 3.48
N HIS A 138 8.95 20.27 2.46
CA HIS A 138 10.25 20.94 2.65
C HIS A 138 10.28 22.40 2.17
N GLU A 139 9.32 22.81 1.34
CA GLU A 139 9.35 24.12 0.65
C GLU A 139 8.82 25.27 1.52
N GLU A 140 7.91 24.98 2.46
CA GLU A 140 7.22 26.00 3.26
C GLU A 140 7.95 26.36 4.57
N PHE A 141 8.99 25.60 4.96
CA PHE A 141 9.66 25.73 6.25
C PHE A 141 11.18 25.81 6.08
N HIS A 142 11.74 27.03 6.12
CA HIS A 142 13.18 27.23 5.95
C HIS A 142 13.99 26.43 6.99
N GLY A 143 14.80 25.49 6.50
CA GLY A 143 15.66 24.64 7.35
C GLY A 143 14.92 23.57 8.17
N MET A 144 13.62 23.36 7.93
CA MET A 144 12.80 22.38 8.64
C MET A 144 11.94 21.57 7.65
N SER A 145 11.29 20.51 8.14
CA SER A 145 10.28 19.77 7.38
C SER A 145 8.94 19.86 8.11
N GLY A 146 7.89 20.26 7.40
CA GLY A 146 6.52 20.18 7.88
C GLY A 146 5.99 18.76 7.71
N ILE A 147 5.35 18.21 8.75
CA ILE A 147 4.81 16.85 8.73
C ILE A 147 3.28 16.91 8.77
N ASP A 148 2.66 16.37 7.73
CA ASP A 148 1.21 16.18 7.66
C ASP A 148 0.88 14.67 7.73
N LEU A 149 0.20 14.28 8.80
CA LEU A 149 -0.20 12.90 9.09
C LEU A 149 -1.64 12.59 8.67
N ASN A 150 -2.29 13.46 7.89
CA ASN A 150 -3.60 13.18 7.29
C ASN A 150 -3.60 11.85 6.53
N ARG A 151 -2.53 11.58 5.77
CA ARG A 151 -2.40 10.38 4.94
C ARG A 151 -1.94 9.14 5.71
N ALA A 152 -1.25 9.31 6.84
CA ALA A 152 -0.74 8.20 7.63
C ALA A 152 -1.89 7.28 8.07
N GLY A 153 -1.80 5.98 7.77
CA GLY A 153 -2.87 5.02 8.04
C GLY A 153 -3.84 4.78 6.88
N THR A 154 -3.69 5.46 5.74
CA THR A 154 -4.53 5.22 4.55
C THR A 154 -4.31 3.78 4.04
N PRO A 155 -5.36 3.02 3.67
CA PRO A 155 -5.16 1.65 3.21
C PRO A 155 -4.50 1.61 1.83
N LEU A 156 -3.43 0.83 1.73
CA LEU A 156 -2.75 0.50 0.50
C LEU A 156 -2.87 -1.00 0.20
N LEU A 157 -2.72 -1.33 -1.08
CA LEU A 157 -2.54 -2.69 -1.58
C LEU A 157 -1.40 -2.76 -2.61
#